data_AF-A0A4R2CB41-F1
#
_entry.id   AF-A0A4R2CB41-F1
#
_cell.length_a   1.000
_cell.length_b   1.000
_cell.length_c   1.000
_cell.angle_alpha   90.00
_cell.angle_beta   90.00
_cell.angle_gamma   90.00
#
_symmetry.space_group_name_H-M   'P 1'
#
loop_
_entity.id
_entity.type
_entity.pdbx_description
1 polymer ?
#
loop_
_entity_poly.entity_id
_entity_poly.type
_entity_poly.pdbx_seq_one_letter_code
_entity_poly.pdbx_strand_id
1 'polypeptide(L)'
;MKWLSCRVNRVGSALEGQTGVVFIELVDLATRPAWPGARWFTAPEVIEREVLATGLSAISTRFRVDAVLREPPDEYTECNRLYLAAP
;
A
#
# COMPACT_ATOMS: atom_id res chain seq x y z
N MET A 1 2.87 -9.62 11.40
CA MET A 1 2.47 -8.42 10.61
C MET A 1 3.39 -7.29 11.00
N LYS A 2 3.80 -6.45 10.05
CA LYS A 2 4.77 -5.38 10.28
C LYS A 2 4.24 -4.02 9.83
N TRP A 3 4.43 -3.00 10.67
CA TRP A 3 4.19 -1.60 10.33
C TRP A 3 5.38 -1.03 9.56
N LEU A 4 5.11 -0.37 8.45
CA LEU A 4 6.11 0.26 7.60
C LEU A 4 5.63 1.61 7.12
N SER A 5 6.51 2.60 7.19
CA SER A 5 6.29 3.90 6.59
C SER A 5 6.68 3.83 5.12
N CYS A 6 5.71 4.05 4.24
CA CYS A 6 5.85 3.86 2.81
C CYS A 6 5.45 5.12 2.05
N ARG A 7 5.92 5.21 0.80
CA ARG A 7 5.33 6.08 -0.22
C ARG A 7 4.47 5.25 -1.15
N VAL A 8 3.27 5.74 -1.45
CA VAL A 8 2.41 5.16 -2.49
C VAL A 8 2.78 5.79 -3.83
N ASN A 9 3.15 4.95 -4.79
CA ASN A 9 3.38 5.39 -6.17
C ASN A 9 2.11 5.23 -7.03
N ARG A 10 1.42 4.10 -6.86
CA ARG A 10 0.24 3.70 -7.66
C ARG A 10 -0.73 2.92 -6.77
N VAL A 11 -2.02 3.06 -7.06
CA VAL A 11 -3.08 2.24 -6.48
C VAL A 11 -4.20 2.09 -7.49
N GLY A 12 -4.83 0.92 -7.55
CA GLY A 12 -5.95 0.68 -8.47
C GLY A 12 -6.39 -0.77 -8.51
N SER A 13 -7.47 -1.04 -9.23
CA SER A 13 -7.90 -2.42 -9.50
C SER A 13 -6.85 -3.19 -10.31
N ALA A 14 -6.75 -4.48 -10.02
CA ALA A 14 -5.88 -5.43 -10.73
C ALA A 14 -6.09 -5.49 -12.24
N LEU A 15 -7.34 -5.37 -12.66
CA LEU A 15 -7.77 -5.47 -14.05
C LEU A 15 -8.72 -4.31 -14.33
N GLU A 16 -8.53 -3.65 -15.48
CA GLU A 16 -9.46 -2.62 -15.93
C GLU A 16 -10.87 -3.21 -16.00
N GLY A 17 -11.80 -2.59 -15.28
CA GLY A 17 -13.21 -3.00 -15.26
C GLY A 17 -13.54 -4.18 -14.33
N GLN A 18 -12.61 -4.70 -13.52
CA GLN A 18 -12.93 -5.68 -12.48
C GLN A 18 -12.90 -5.07 -11.07
N THR A 19 -13.89 -5.47 -10.28
CA THR A 19 -14.02 -5.18 -8.85
C THR A 19 -13.53 -6.39 -8.04
N GLY A 20 -12.92 -6.17 -6.87
CA GLY A 20 -12.60 -7.27 -5.94
C GLY A 20 -11.11 -7.66 -5.85
N VAL A 21 -10.21 -6.91 -6.49
CA VAL A 21 -8.77 -6.95 -6.17
C VAL A 21 -8.17 -5.57 -6.38
N VAL A 22 -7.78 -4.89 -5.29
CA VAL A 22 -7.00 -3.63 -5.34
C VAL A 22 -5.53 -3.94 -5.12
N PHE A 23 -4.67 -3.45 -6.02
CA PHE A 23 -3.22 -3.43 -5.80
C PHE A 23 -2.75 -2.05 -5.38
N ILE A 24 -1.71 -2.04 -4.54
CA ILE A 24 -0.99 -0.85 -4.14
C ILE A 24 0.51 -1.04 -4.33
N GLU A 25 1.16 -0.08 -5.01
CA GLU A 25 2.61 -0.05 -5.19
C GLU A 25 3.24 0.81 -4.08
N LEU A 26 3.99 0.16 -3.20
CA LEU A 26 4.64 0.79 -2.04
C LEU A 26 6.16 0.80 -2.18
N VAL A 27 6.75 1.93 -1.78
CA VAL A 27 8.20 2.09 -1.57
C VAL A 27 8.44 2.22 -0.07
N ASP A 28 9.23 1.32 0.51
CA ASP A 28 9.62 1.39 1.93
C ASP A 28 10.54 2.60 2.17
N LEU A 29 10.21 3.40 3.17
CA LEU A 29 10.97 4.59 3.57
C LEU A 29 11.78 4.34 4.86
N ALA A 30 11.84 3.10 5.35
CA ALA A 30 12.63 2.74 6.51
C ALA A 30 14.10 3.13 6.35
N THR A 31 14.71 3.59 7.44
CA THR A 31 16.10 4.04 7.42
C THR A 31 17.12 2.90 7.39
N ARG A 32 16.74 1.65 7.78
CA ARG A 32 17.48 0.38 7.53
C ARG A 32 16.81 -0.87 8.18
N PRO A 33 16.77 -2.05 7.52
CA PRO A 33 16.86 -2.24 6.08
C PRO A 33 15.50 -1.98 5.43
N ALA A 34 15.45 -1.01 4.52
CA ALA A 34 14.35 -0.90 3.57
C ALA A 34 14.52 -1.96 2.47
N TRP A 35 13.43 -2.48 1.93
CA TRP A 35 13.55 -3.28 0.70
C TRP A 35 13.93 -2.38 -0.50
N PRO A 36 14.62 -2.94 -1.51
CA PRO A 36 14.97 -2.18 -2.70
C PRO A 36 13.72 -1.93 -3.57
N GLY A 37 13.55 -0.68 -3.99
CA GLY A 37 12.58 -0.30 -5.01
C GLY A 37 11.12 -0.30 -4.56
N ALA A 38 10.24 -0.31 -5.55
CA ALA A 38 8.80 -0.38 -5.37
C ALA A 38 8.32 -1.83 -5.44
N ARG A 39 7.29 -2.17 -4.67
CA ARG A 39 6.68 -3.51 -4.66
C ARG A 39 5.17 -3.40 -4.64
N TRP A 40 4.51 -4.33 -5.32
CA TRP A 40 3.06 -4.45 -5.32
C TRP A 40 2.56 -5.27 -4.12
N PHE A 41 1.42 -4.86 -3.57
CA PHE A 41 0.72 -5.56 -2.49
C PHE A 41 -0.78 -5.60 -2.81
N THR A 42 -1.46 -6.64 -2.34
CA THR A 42 -2.92 -6.78 -2.47
C THR A 42 -3.63 -6.17 -1.27
N ALA A 43 -4.84 -5.64 -1.47
CA ALA A 43 -5.76 -5.35 -0.37
C ALA A 43 -6.76 -6.51 -0.22
N PRO A 44 -7.06 -6.96 1.01
CA PRO A 44 -8.21 -7.81 1.28
C PRO A 44 -9.51 -7.14 0.83
N GLU A 45 -10.46 -7.92 0.29
CA GLU A 45 -11.76 -7.46 -0.22
C GLU A 45 -12.48 -6.51 0.75
N VAL A 46 -12.43 -6.85 2.05
CA VAL A 46 -13.08 -6.11 3.13
C VAL A 46 -12.55 -4.70 3.37
N ILE A 47 -11.37 -4.35 2.85
CA ILE A 47 -10.75 -3.03 3.02
C ILE A 47 -10.31 -2.39 1.69
N GLU A 48 -10.78 -2.91 0.56
CA GLU A 48 -10.38 -2.42 -0.77
C GLU A 48 -10.66 -0.93 -0.96
N ARG A 49 -11.85 -0.48 -0.53
CA ARG A 49 -12.27 0.91 -0.70
C ARG A 49 -11.42 1.85 0.14
N GLU A 50 -11.09 1.45 1.35
CA GLU A 50 -10.25 2.17 2.30
C GLU A 50 -8.82 2.28 1.78
N VAL A 51 -8.26 1.19 1.26
CA VAL A 51 -6.92 1.18 0.65
C VAL A 51 -6.89 2.04 -0.61
N LEU A 52 -7.89 1.93 -1.48
CA LEU A 52 -8.00 2.74 -2.69
C LEU A 52 -8.11 4.23 -2.36
N ALA A 53 -9.04 4.60 -1.47
CA ALA A 53 -9.24 5.99 -1.06
C ALA A 53 -7.99 6.59 -0.39
N THR A 54 -7.36 5.84 0.52
CA THR A 54 -6.15 6.27 1.23
C THR A 54 -4.96 6.37 0.28
N GLY A 55 -4.79 5.40 -0.63
CA GLY A 55 -3.72 5.42 -1.63
C GLY A 55 -3.85 6.59 -2.61
N LEU A 56 -5.05 6.86 -3.12
CA LEU A 56 -5.32 8.01 -3.99
C LEU A 56 -5.09 9.33 -3.25
N SER A 57 -5.47 9.40 -1.97
CA SER A 57 -5.23 10.56 -1.11
C SER A 57 -3.73 10.78 -0.86
N ALA A 58 -2.96 9.72 -0.63
CA ALA A 58 -1.50 9.80 -0.47
C ALA A 58 -0.81 10.29 -1.74
N ILE A 59 -1.25 9.80 -2.91
CA ILE A 59 -0.72 10.26 -4.22
C ILE A 59 -1.02 11.75 -4.44
N SER A 60 -2.25 12.19 -4.19
CA SER A 60 -2.68 13.58 -4.45
C SER A 60 -2.03 14.58 -3.49
N THR A 61 -1.84 14.21 -2.23
CA THR A 61 -1.24 15.06 -1.18
C THR A 61 0.27 14.93 -1.09
N ARG A 62 0.87 13.91 -1.72
CA ARG A 62 2.28 13.49 -1.56
C ARG A 62 2.66 13.12 -0.12
N PHE A 63 1.67 12.82 0.71
CA PHE A 63 1.92 12.35 2.06
C PHE A 63 2.37 10.88 2.05
N ARG A 64 3.00 10.48 3.16
CA ARG A 64 3.41 9.10 3.38
C ARG A 64 2.21 8.30 3.89
N VAL A 65 2.36 6.98 3.89
CA VAL A 65 1.40 6.08 4.51
C VAL A 65 2.09 5.17 5.50
N ASP A 66 1.40 4.83 6.57
CA ASP A 66 1.80 3.72 7.42
C ASP A 66 0.98 2.49 7.00
N ALA A 67 1.67 1.47 6.50
CA ALA A 67 1.11 0.23 5.98
C ALA A 67 1.35 -0.93 6.96
N VAL A 68 0.34 -1.77 7.16
CA VAL A 68 0.48 -3.05 7.87
C VAL A 68 0.53 -4.18 6.86
N LEU A 69 1.69 -4.80 6.72
CA LEU A 69 1.90 -5.90 5.78
C LEU A 69 1.96 -7.26 6.47
N ARG A 70 1.51 -8.32 5.79
CA ARG A 70 1.78 -9.70 6.19
C ARG A 70 3.29 -9.96 6.17
N GLU A 71 3.78 -10.77 7.10
CA GLU A 71 5.20 -11.15 7.16
C GLU A 71 5.42 -12.55 6.55
N PRO A 72 6.53 -12.77 5.82
CA PRO A 72 7.46 -11.75 5.35
C PRO A 72 6.81 -10.83 4.29
N PRO A 73 7.11 -9.52 4.28
CA PRO A 73 6.57 -8.62 3.27
C PRO A 73 7.24 -8.90 1.93
N ASP A 74 6.52 -9.59 1.05
CA ASP A 74 6.94 -9.92 -0.30
C ASP A 74 5.94 -9.36 -1.33
N GLU A 75 6.33 -9.30 -2.60
CA GLU A 75 5.44 -8.82 -3.64
C GLU A 75 4.14 -9.66 -3.70
N TYR A 76 3.01 -8.99 -3.92
CA TYR A 76 1.65 -9.54 -3.92
C TYR A 76 1.15 -10.10 -2.57
N THR A 77 1.90 -9.90 -1.49
CA THR A 77 1.37 -10.16 -0.14
C THR A 77 0.33 -9.12 0.28
N GLU A 78 -0.48 -9.47 1.29
CA GLU A 78 -1.60 -8.65 1.74
C GLU A 78 -1.16 -7.42 2.57
N CYS A 79 -1.59 -6.24 2.13
CA CYS A 79 -1.67 -5.02 2.90
C CYS A 79 -2.98 -5.02 3.71
N ASN A 80 -2.85 -5.27 5.02
CA ASN A 80 -3.98 -5.44 5.93
C ASN A 80 -4.55 -4.11 6.42
N ARG A 81 -3.74 -3.03 6.41
CA ARG A 81 -4.17 -1.67 6.78
C ARG A 81 -3.29 -0.64 6.10
N LEU A 82 -3.88 0.51 5.79
CA LEU A 82 -3.19 1.65 5.22
C LEU A 82 -3.72 2.93 5.88
N TYR A 83 -2.84 3.73 6.45
CA TYR A 83 -3.19 5.01 7.06
C TYR A 83 -2.38 6.13 6.43
N LEU A 84 -3.03 7.25 6.13
CA LEU A 84 -2.34 8.45 5.69
C LEU A 84 -1.56 9.02 6.88
N ALA A 85 -0.24 9.14 6.76
CA ALA A 85 0.57 9.83 7.74
C ALA A 85 0.45 11.33 7.49
N ALA A 86 0.00 12.08 8.50
CA ALA A 86 0.00 13.54 8.45
C ALA A 86 1.44 14.07 8.22
N PRO A 87 1.60 15.25 7.58
CA PRO A 87 2.91 15.83 7.28
C PRO A 87 3.77 16.08 8.51
#